data_AF-A0A401TF52-F1
#
_entry.id   AF-A0A401TF52-F1
#
_cell.length_a   1.000
_cell.length_b   1.000
_cell.length_c   1.000
_cell.angle_alpha   90.00
_cell.angle_beta   90.00
_cell.angle_gamma   90.00
#
_symmetry.space_group_name_H-M   'P 1'
#
loop_
_entity.id
_entity.type
_entity.pdbx_description
1 polymer ?
#
loop_
_entity_poly.entity_id
_entity_poly.type
_entity_poly.pdbx_seq_one_letter_code
_entity_poly.pdbx_strand_id
1 'polypeptide(L)' 'KGPIRAPEHLRATVRWDYQPDICKDYKETGFCGFGDSCKFLHDRSDYKHGWQIERELDEGRYGVN' A
#
# COMPACT_ATOMS: atom_id res chain seq x y z
N LYS A 1 18.39 -2.48 30.49
CA LYS A 1 16.96 -2.56 30.84
C LYS A 1 16.28 -3.39 29.77
N GLY A 2 15.63 -4.49 30.14
CA GLY A 2 14.94 -5.38 29.18
C GLY A 2 13.55 -4.85 28.82
N PRO A 3 12.90 -5.45 27.81
CA PRO A 3 11.52 -5.11 27.46
C PRO A 3 10.58 -5.38 28.63
N ILE A 4 9.68 -4.42 28.91
CA ILE A 4 8.65 -4.54 29.95
C ILE A 4 7.51 -5.42 29.42
N ARG A 5 7.05 -6.37 30.24
CA ARG A 5 5.93 -7.24 29.91
C ARG A 5 4.64 -6.44 29.77
N ALA A 6 3.84 -6.74 28.75
CA ALA A 6 2.51 -6.15 28.59
C ALA A 6 1.58 -6.53 29.78
N PRO A 7 0.61 -5.68 30.15
CA PRO A 7 -0.33 -5.94 31.24
C PRO A 7 -1.23 -7.16 30.97
N GLU A 8 -1.68 -7.83 32.03
CA GLU A 8 -2.41 -9.10 31.95
C GLU A 8 -3.86 -8.94 31.43
N HIS A 9 -4.47 -7.78 31.63
CA HIS A 9 -5.82 -7.47 31.17
C HIS A 9 -5.83 -6.16 30.37
N LEU A 10 -5.75 -6.29 29.04
CA LEU A 10 -5.84 -5.17 28.10
C LEU A 10 -6.90 -5.48 27.04
N ARG A 11 -7.77 -4.51 26.74
CA ARG A 11 -8.64 -4.54 25.56
C ARG A 11 -8.05 -3.65 24.48
N ALA A 12 -7.50 -4.25 23.44
CA ALA A 12 -7.04 -3.54 22.25
C ALA A 12 -8.17 -3.49 21.19
N THR A 13 -8.41 -2.32 20.61
CA THR A 13 -9.23 -2.19 19.40
C THR A 13 -8.31 -2.08 18.19
N VAL A 14 -8.67 -2.75 17.10
CA VAL A 14 -7.95 -2.61 15.83
C VAL A 14 -8.55 -1.45 15.05
N ARG A 15 -7.69 -0.55 14.57
CA ARG A 15 -8.02 0.45 13.56
C ARG A 15 -7.17 0.15 12.34
N TRP A 16 -7.83 -0.14 11.24
CA TRP A 16 -7.17 -0.32 9.95
C TRP A 16 -6.82 1.05 9.38
N ASP A 17 -5.55 1.24 9.00
CA ASP A 17 -5.13 2.37 8.19
C ASP A 17 -5.19 1.94 6.72
N TYR A 18 -6.07 2.59 5.96
CA TYR A 18 -6.25 2.32 4.54
C TYR A 18 -5.36 3.22 3.67
N GLN A 19 -4.62 4.16 4.27
CA GLN A 19 -3.73 5.03 3.53
C GLN A 19 -2.48 4.25 3.09
N PRO A 20 -2.19 4.15 1.78
CA PRO A 20 -0.99 3.50 1.31
C PRO A 20 0.24 4.39 1.52
N ASP A 21 1.33 3.82 2.04
CA ASP A 21 2.62 4.50 2.20
C ASP A 21 3.42 4.54 0.89
N ILE A 22 2.80 5.00 -0.21
CA ILE A 22 3.45 5.13 -1.52
C ILE A 22 4.06 6.53 -1.67
N CYS A 23 5.28 6.59 -2.20
CA CYS A 23 5.95 7.84 -2.50
C CYS A 23 5.23 8.54 -3.66
N LYS A 24 4.58 9.67 -3.34
CA LYS A 24 3.85 10.48 -4.31
C LYS A 24 4.74 10.92 -5.49
N ASP A 25 5.90 11.51 -5.18
CA ASP A 25 6.80 12.08 -6.20
C ASP A 25 7.33 10.98 -7.13
N TYR A 26 7.69 9.83 -6.56
CA TYR A 26 8.14 8.68 -7.35
C TYR A 26 7.03 8.09 -8.21
N LYS A 27 5.80 8.03 -7.71
CA LYS A 27 4.64 7.51 -8.44
C LYS A 27 4.30 8.38 -9.65
N GLU A 28 4.25 9.71 -9.47
CA GLU A 28 3.87 10.66 -10.52
C GLU A 28 4.99 10.87 -11.54
N THR A 29 6.22 11.08 -11.08
CA THR A 29 7.33 11.51 -11.95
C THR A 29 8.31 10.39 -12.30
N GLY A 30 8.31 9.30 -11.52
CA GLY A 30 9.33 8.26 -11.60
C GLY A 30 10.65 8.61 -10.91
N PHE A 31 10.76 9.79 -10.31
CA PHE A 31 11.96 10.25 -9.63
C PHE A 31 11.60 10.80 -8.25
N CYS A 32 12.31 10.33 -7.23
CA CYS A 32 12.23 10.87 -5.88
C CYS A 32 13.55 11.53 -5.53
N GLY A 33 13.50 12.80 -5.08
CA GLY A 33 14.72 13.53 -4.66
C GLY A 33 15.43 12.89 -3.46
N PHE A 34 14.74 12.04 -2.69
CA PHE A 34 15.33 11.29 -1.58
C PHE A 34 16.03 9.99 -2.02
N GLY A 35 15.85 9.57 -3.28
CA GLY A 35 16.41 8.31 -3.80
C GLY A 35 16.07 7.12 -2.90
N ASP A 36 17.04 6.24 -2.68
CA ASP A 36 16.86 5.02 -1.87
C ASP A 36 16.67 5.28 -0.37
N SER A 37 16.84 6.54 0.07
CA SER A 37 16.61 6.94 1.47
C SER A 37 15.16 7.39 1.73
N CYS A 38 14.29 7.30 0.72
CA CYS A 38 12.89 7.67 0.85
C CYS A 38 12.18 6.77 1.88
N LYS A 39 11.46 7.39 2.83
CA LYS A 39 10.68 6.67 3.84
C LYS A 39 9.43 5.97 3.28
N PHE A 40 9.02 6.34 2.06
CA PHE A 40 7.81 5.86 1.41
C PHE A 40 8.15 4.88 0.29
N LEU A 41 7.22 3.99 -0.05
CA LEU A 41 7.42 2.94 -1.03
C LEU A 41 7.56 3.51 -2.45
N HIS A 42 8.60 3.08 -3.16
CA HIS A 42 8.85 3.38 -4.57
C HIS A 42 8.20 2.34 -5.48
N ASP A 43 6.86 2.36 -5.58
CA ASP A 43 6.10 1.51 -6.49
C ASP A 43 5.40 2.37 -7.57
N ARG A 44 5.55 1.97 -8.84
CA ARG A 44 4.87 2.62 -9.98
C ARG A 44 3.69 1.82 -10.50
N SER A 45 3.43 0.64 -9.95
CA SER A 45 2.33 -0.23 -10.38
C SER A 45 0.98 0.45 -10.11
N ASP A 46 0.14 0.54 -11.14
CA ASP A 46 -1.25 0.94 -10.99
C ASP A 46 -2.08 -0.30 -10.63
N TYR A 47 -2.64 -0.31 -9.43
CA TYR A 47 -3.57 -1.35 -9.03
C TYR A 47 -4.92 -1.05 -9.65
N LYS A 48 -5.44 -1.99 -10.45
CA LYS A 48 -6.82 -1.90 -10.94
C LYS A 48 -7.77 -1.95 -9.75
N HIS A 49 -8.75 -1.06 -9.73
CA HIS A 49 -9.81 -1.12 -8.73
C HIS A 49 -10.69 -2.35 -8.95
N GLY A 50 -11.33 -2.87 -7.90
CA GLY A 50 -12.18 -4.06 -7.97
C GLY A 50 -13.21 -4.00 -9.11
N TRP A 51 -13.89 -2.86 -9.28
CA TRP A 51 -14.86 -2.67 -10.37
C TRP A 51 -14.25 -2.74 -11.78
N GLN A 52 -12.98 -2.33 -11.94
CA GLN A 52 -12.27 -2.41 -13.21
C GLN A 52 -11.93 -3.87 -13.52
N ILE A 53 -11.50 -4.61 -12.51
CA ILE A 53 -11.20 -6.05 -12.61
C ILE A 53 -12.47 -6.83 -12.95
N GLU A 54 -13.57 -6.59 -12.23
CA GLU A 54 -14.86 -7.24 -12.47
C GLU A 54 -15.37 -7.01 -13.89
N ARG A 55 -15.27 -5.77 -14.39
CA ARG A 55 -15.64 -5.45 -15.78
C ARG A 55 -14.76 -6.15 -16.80
N GLU A 56 -13.43 -6.14 -16.62
CA GLU A 56 -12.52 -6.82 -17.54
C GLU A 56 -12.68 -8.34 -17.56
N LEU A 57 -13.07 -8.93 -16.42
CA LEU A 57 -13.42 -10.35 -16.32
C LEU A 57 -14.69 -10.66 -17.11
N ASP A 58 -15.75 -9.86 -16.95
CA ASP A 58 -17.00 -10.01 -17.71
C ASP A 58 -16.77 -9.86 -19.22
N GLU A 59 -15.94 -8.90 -19.61
CA GLU A 59 -15.57 -8.67 -21.01
C GLU A 59 -14.54 -9.68 -21.56
N GLY A 60 -14.03 -10.59 -20.75
CA GLY A 60 -13.03 -11.59 -21.15
C GLY A 60 -11.66 -11.01 -21.54
N ARG A 61 -11.35 -9.77 -21.12
CA ARG A 61 -10.09 -9.07 -21.43
C ARG A 61 -9.10 -9.07 -20.26
N TYR A 62 -9.44 -9.69 -19.14
CA TYR A 62 -8.55 -9.76 -17.99
C TYR A 62 -7.25 -10.52 -18.34
N GLY A 63 -6.11 -9.85 -18.17
CA GLY A 63 -4.78 -10.43 -18.40
C GLY A 63 -4.27 -10.38 -19.85
N VAL A 64 -4.99 -9.71 -20.76
CA VAL A 64 -4.49 -9.44 -22.11
C VAL A 64 -3.48 -8.29 -22.02
N ASN A 65 -2.19 -8.60 -22.20
CA ASN A 65 -1.10 -7.62 -22.26
C ASN A 65 -1.01 -6.99 -23.65
#